data_AF-A0A0L7KSF3-F1
#
_entry.id   AF-A0A0L7KSF3-F1
#
_cell.length_a   1.000
_cell.length_b   1.000
_cell.length_c   1.000
_cell.angle_alpha   90.00
_cell.angle_beta   90.00
_cell.angle_gamma   90.00
#
_symmetry.space_group_name_H-M   'P 1'
#
loop_
_entity.id
_entity.type
_entity.pdbx_description
1 polymer ?
#
loop_
_entity_poly.entity_id
_entity_poly.type
_entity_poly.pdbx_seq_one_letter_code
_entity_poly.pdbx_strand_id
1 'polypeptide(L)'
;SEESEGETGLGNVNRLIVRPAGQSGKAKRGHLCFDAAFECGNLGRADHVSDIEYDLYVRPDTCRPRSRVRIPRRLIFYHKSILHRGHKILSIAFAFDREEDIYSFTASAPYSYSRLQKHLTMWEKRADAFATRESIAQSTVIPMLNPDGVFLGNQRSDLLGADLNRSWDNATKLAHPGLIAVNGLIEKLTTEGKGIKLDFIIDIHADISHEGVFVRGNSYDDVGSARRALPVGAVDAYTLLASLGGRRLTARGPYIHYTEDACILSTK
;
A
#
# COMPACT_ATOMS: atom_id res chain seq x y z
N SER A 1 -25.79 -26.65 22.74
CA SER A 1 -26.26 -26.48 21.35
C SER A 1 -25.59 -25.25 20.80
N GLU A 2 -24.58 -25.49 19.95
CA GLU A 2 -24.09 -24.64 18.85
C GLU A 2 -24.03 -23.13 19.08
N GLU A 3 -22.93 -22.63 19.65
CA GLU A 3 -22.43 -21.27 19.39
C GLU A 3 -20.89 -21.27 19.44
N SER A 4 -20.24 -21.69 18.35
CA SER A 4 -18.87 -21.25 18.01
C SER A 4 -18.51 -21.67 16.57
N GLU A 5 -19.30 -21.27 15.58
CA GLU A 5 -18.84 -21.26 14.19
C GLU A 5 -18.22 -19.89 13.90
N GLY A 6 -17.00 -19.91 13.35
CA GLY A 6 -16.12 -18.76 13.24
C GLY A 6 -16.68 -17.63 12.38
N GLU A 7 -16.97 -16.50 13.03
CA GLU A 7 -16.79 -15.20 12.40
C GLU A 7 -15.31 -14.82 12.51
N THR A 8 -14.52 -15.19 11.50
CA THR A 8 -13.21 -14.59 11.29
C THR A 8 -13.42 -13.10 11.02
N GLY A 9 -13.23 -12.27 12.05
CA GLY A 9 -13.41 -10.82 11.94
C GLY A 9 -12.62 -10.26 10.75
N LEU A 10 -13.28 -9.48 9.90
CA LEU A 10 -12.71 -8.81 8.72
C LEU A 10 -11.68 -7.70 9.07
N GLY A 11 -11.21 -7.65 10.31
CA GLY A 11 -10.35 -6.61 10.87
C GLY A 11 -8.90 -7.05 11.03
N ASN A 12 -8.03 -6.07 11.28
CA ASN A 12 -6.64 -6.35 11.59
C ASN A 12 -6.50 -7.09 12.93
N VAL A 13 -5.49 -7.96 13.03
CA VAL A 13 -5.09 -8.53 14.31
C VAL A 13 -4.71 -7.41 15.28
N ASN A 14 -5.12 -7.53 16.54
CA ASN A 14 -4.83 -6.55 17.59
C ASN A 14 -4.23 -7.28 18.79
N ARG A 15 -2.91 -7.17 18.94
CA ARG A 15 -2.13 -7.82 20.01
C ARG A 15 -2.50 -9.30 20.19
N LEU A 16 -2.61 -10.01 19.06
CA LEU A 16 -3.00 -11.41 18.99
C LEU A 16 -1.82 -12.31 19.35
N ILE A 17 -1.92 -13.01 20.47
CA ILE A 17 -0.98 -14.05 20.85
C ILE A 17 -1.48 -15.39 20.28
N VAL A 18 -0.77 -15.89 19.28
CA VAL A 18 -1.12 -17.14 18.59
C VAL A 18 -0.53 -18.32 19.36
N ARG A 19 -1.36 -19.33 19.65
CA ARG A 19 -1.03 -20.47 20.51
C ARG A 19 -1.30 -21.79 19.78
N PRO A 20 -0.59 -22.88 20.14
CA PRO A 20 -0.94 -24.22 19.67
C PRO A 20 -2.38 -24.60 20.02
N ALA A 21 -3.02 -25.40 19.17
CA ALA A 21 -4.38 -25.88 19.41
C ALA A 21 -4.48 -26.63 20.75
N GLY A 22 -5.50 -26.28 21.55
CA GLY A 22 -5.75 -26.91 22.85
C GLY A 22 -4.95 -26.34 24.04
N GLN A 23 -4.08 -25.34 23.84
CA GLN A 23 -3.42 -24.64 24.94
C GLN A 23 -4.17 -23.35 25.33
N SER A 24 -4.52 -23.24 26.61
CA SER A 24 -5.03 -22.02 27.24
C SER A 24 -4.05 -21.50 28.32
N GLY A 25 -4.05 -20.20 28.59
CA GLY A 25 -3.23 -19.59 29.65
C GLY A 25 -2.22 -18.53 29.16
N LYS A 26 -1.26 -18.21 30.04
CA LYS A 26 -0.22 -17.19 29.80
C LYS A 26 0.65 -17.58 28.58
N ALA A 27 1.07 -16.58 27.81
CA ALA A 27 2.02 -16.78 26.72
C ALA A 27 3.28 -17.47 27.25
N LYS A 28 3.81 -18.42 26.48
CA LYS A 28 5.07 -19.07 26.78
C LYS A 28 6.18 -18.37 26.03
N ARG A 29 7.40 -18.51 26.55
CA ARG A 29 8.64 -18.12 25.87
C ARG A 29 8.65 -18.66 24.45
N GLY A 30 8.90 -17.77 23.48
CA GLY A 30 8.90 -18.09 22.05
C GLY A 30 7.55 -17.91 21.33
N HIS A 31 6.44 -17.67 22.03
CA HIS A 31 5.18 -17.32 21.36
C HIS A 31 5.22 -15.89 20.84
N LEU A 32 4.84 -15.70 19.57
CA LEU A 32 4.76 -14.38 18.96
C LEU A 32 3.41 -13.69 19.25
N CYS A 33 3.48 -12.38 19.43
CA CYS A 33 2.34 -11.48 19.48
C CYS A 33 2.26 -10.70 18.17
N PHE A 34 1.14 -10.81 17.47
CA PHE A 34 0.91 -10.12 16.21
C PHE A 34 0.00 -8.92 16.39
N ASP A 35 0.43 -7.78 15.88
CA ASP A 35 -0.37 -6.56 15.87
C ASP A 35 -0.33 -5.93 14.47
N ALA A 36 -1.50 -5.52 14.01
CA ALA A 36 -1.69 -4.70 12.82
C ALA A 36 -2.81 -3.68 13.04
N ALA A 37 -3.26 -3.46 14.28
CA ALA A 37 -4.30 -2.49 14.62
C ALA A 37 -3.75 -1.05 14.68
N PHE A 38 -3.02 -0.67 13.63
CA PHE A 38 -2.40 0.63 13.45
C PHE A 38 -2.51 1.07 11.98
N GLU A 39 -2.25 2.35 11.74
CA GLU A 39 -2.29 2.96 10.42
C GLU A 39 -1.38 2.22 9.41
N CYS A 40 -1.89 1.92 8.21
CA CYS A 40 -1.23 1.09 7.19
C CYS A 40 -1.14 -0.42 7.52
N GLY A 41 -1.59 -0.87 8.70
CA GLY A 41 -1.57 -2.28 9.08
C GLY A 41 -2.53 -3.12 8.23
N ASN A 42 -2.11 -4.34 7.84
CA ASN A 42 -2.90 -5.18 6.94
C ASN A 42 -2.86 -6.69 7.25
N LEU A 43 -2.49 -7.09 8.48
CA LEU A 43 -2.50 -8.49 8.87
C LEU A 43 -3.87 -8.85 9.46
N GLY A 44 -4.60 -9.76 8.82
CA GLY A 44 -5.95 -10.15 9.24
C GLY A 44 -6.00 -11.38 10.14
N ARG A 45 -5.09 -12.34 9.92
CA ARG A 45 -5.07 -13.58 10.69
C ARG A 45 -3.66 -14.15 10.80
N ALA A 46 -3.40 -14.82 11.90
CA ALA A 46 -2.17 -15.53 12.18
C ALA A 46 -2.52 -16.89 12.82
N ASP A 47 -2.15 -17.98 12.17
CA ASP A 47 -2.41 -19.34 12.63
C ASP A 47 -1.09 -19.99 13.08
N HIS A 48 -1.12 -20.76 14.17
CA HIS A 48 0.05 -21.53 14.63
C HIS A 48 0.20 -22.79 13.78
N VAL A 49 1.38 -23.04 13.23
CA VAL A 49 1.66 -24.26 12.46
C VAL A 49 2.55 -25.21 13.25
N SER A 50 3.70 -24.72 13.72
CA SER A 50 4.65 -25.47 14.57
C SER A 50 5.36 -24.55 15.55
N ASP A 51 6.20 -25.08 16.43
CA ASP A 51 6.91 -24.30 17.47
C ASP A 51 7.69 -23.10 16.94
N ILE A 52 8.06 -23.12 15.65
CA ILE A 52 8.80 -22.05 14.98
C ILE A 52 8.06 -21.47 13.78
N GLU A 53 6.84 -21.94 13.48
CA GLU A 53 6.16 -21.66 12.21
C GLU A 53 4.75 -21.15 12.43
N TYR A 54 4.40 -20.09 11.71
CA TYR A 54 3.08 -19.51 11.68
C TYR A 54 2.58 -19.44 10.23
N ASP A 55 1.27 -19.37 10.04
CA ASP A 55 0.64 -19.05 8.77
C ASP A 55 -0.01 -17.67 8.91
N LEU A 56 0.52 -16.66 8.22
CA LEU A 56 0.04 -15.28 8.32
C LEU A 56 -0.79 -14.93 7.09
N TYR A 57 -1.96 -14.33 7.26
CA TYR A 57 -2.92 -14.00 6.19
C TYR A 57 -3.16 -12.50 6.14
N VAL A 58 -2.74 -11.87 5.05
CA VAL A 58 -3.02 -10.47 4.75
C VAL A 58 -4.49 -10.29 4.38
N ARG A 59 -5.09 -9.16 4.77
CA ARG A 59 -6.48 -8.89 4.40
C ARG A 59 -6.59 -8.46 2.93
N PRO A 60 -7.67 -8.86 2.24
CA PRO A 60 -8.03 -8.17 1.00
C PRO A 60 -8.34 -6.70 1.29
N ASP A 61 -8.27 -5.86 0.26
CA ASP A 61 -8.67 -4.47 0.40
C ASP A 61 -10.12 -4.37 0.89
N THR A 62 -10.35 -3.37 1.75
CA THR A 62 -11.66 -3.08 2.31
C THR A 62 -12.69 -2.87 1.19
N CYS A 63 -13.88 -3.48 1.33
CA CYS A 63 -14.93 -3.48 0.31
C CYS A 63 -14.53 -4.10 -1.05
N ARG A 64 -13.38 -4.77 -1.15
CA ARG A 64 -12.88 -5.40 -2.38
C ARG A 64 -12.33 -6.81 -2.13
N PRO A 65 -13.15 -7.77 -1.70
CA PRO A 65 -12.71 -9.11 -1.27
C PRO A 65 -12.04 -9.95 -2.36
N ARG A 66 -12.19 -9.57 -3.63
CA ARG A 66 -11.57 -10.24 -4.78
C ARG A 66 -10.27 -9.59 -5.24
N SER A 67 -9.81 -8.50 -4.61
CA SER A 67 -8.49 -7.95 -4.92
C SER A 67 -7.43 -8.94 -4.49
N ARG A 68 -6.59 -9.32 -5.45
CA ARG A 68 -5.35 -10.07 -5.18
C ARG A 68 -4.19 -9.17 -5.52
N VAL A 69 -3.19 -9.13 -4.66
CA VAL A 69 -1.94 -8.43 -4.96
C VAL A 69 -1.13 -9.30 -5.91
N ARG A 70 -0.62 -8.71 -7.00
CA ARG A 70 0.00 -9.47 -8.10
C ARG A 70 1.51 -9.40 -8.03
N ILE A 71 2.15 -10.45 -7.53
CA ILE A 71 3.62 -10.45 -7.40
C ILE A 71 4.28 -10.85 -8.73
N PRO A 72 5.41 -10.23 -9.12
CA PRO A 72 6.07 -10.49 -10.40
C PRO A 72 6.87 -11.78 -10.34
N ARG A 73 6.78 -12.62 -11.38
CA ARG A 73 7.42 -13.95 -11.46
C ARG A 73 8.91 -14.03 -11.09
N ARG A 74 9.64 -12.94 -11.14
CA ARG A 74 11.10 -12.87 -10.88
C ARG A 74 11.48 -12.53 -9.43
N LEU A 75 10.56 -11.98 -8.64
CA LEU A 75 10.76 -11.72 -7.19
C LEU A 75 10.13 -12.83 -6.34
N ILE A 76 9.90 -14.00 -6.95
CA ILE A 76 9.07 -15.07 -6.45
C ILE A 76 9.95 -16.22 -5.94
N PHE A 77 10.01 -16.35 -4.62
CA PHE A 77 10.46 -17.57 -3.93
C PHE A 77 9.26 -18.46 -3.54
N TYR A 78 8.18 -18.39 -4.32
CA TYR A 78 6.99 -19.21 -4.14
C TYR A 78 7.30 -20.67 -4.42
N HIS A 79 6.95 -21.55 -3.49
CA HIS A 79 6.83 -22.97 -3.78
C HIS A 79 5.36 -23.38 -3.66
N LYS A 80 4.96 -24.44 -4.38
CA LYS A 80 3.65 -25.06 -4.18
C LYS A 80 3.73 -25.85 -2.89
N SER A 81 2.92 -25.50 -1.91
CA SER A 81 2.85 -26.25 -0.66
C SER A 81 1.76 -27.30 -0.75
N ILE A 82 2.13 -28.55 -0.48
CA ILE A 82 1.18 -29.66 -0.38
C ILE A 82 0.27 -29.46 0.85
N LEU A 83 0.82 -28.94 1.95
CA LEU A 83 0.09 -28.63 3.18
C LEU A 83 -1.01 -27.59 2.92
N HIS A 84 -0.76 -26.61 2.06
CA HIS A 84 -1.77 -25.62 1.63
C HIS A 84 -2.43 -26.01 0.31
N ARG A 85 -2.77 -27.29 0.11
CA ARG A 85 -3.59 -27.77 -1.03
C ARG A 85 -3.04 -27.40 -2.42
N GLY A 86 -1.72 -27.28 -2.56
CA GLY A 86 -1.05 -26.91 -3.80
C GLY A 86 -1.05 -25.40 -4.11
N HIS A 87 -1.54 -24.56 -3.20
CA HIS A 87 -1.41 -23.12 -3.31
C HIS A 87 0.08 -22.70 -3.28
N LYS A 88 0.37 -21.64 -4.02
CA LYS A 88 1.70 -21.02 -3.99
C LYS A 88 1.80 -20.19 -2.71
N ILE A 89 2.83 -20.46 -1.90
CA ILE A 89 3.11 -19.69 -0.67
C ILE A 89 4.49 -19.05 -0.71
N LEU A 90 4.60 -17.85 -0.15
CA LEU A 90 5.87 -17.19 0.11
C LEU A 90 6.35 -17.69 1.47
N SER A 91 7.66 -17.82 1.66
CA SER A 91 8.21 -18.17 2.96
C SER A 91 9.38 -17.26 3.26
N ILE A 92 9.40 -16.71 4.47
CA ILE A 92 10.45 -15.79 4.90
C ILE A 92 10.96 -16.31 6.25
N ALA A 93 12.19 -16.83 6.25
CA ALA A 93 12.87 -17.15 7.49
C ALA A 93 13.37 -15.85 8.14
N PHE A 94 12.96 -15.61 9.39
CA PHE A 94 13.45 -14.49 10.18
C PHE A 94 13.89 -15.00 11.55
N ALA A 95 15.12 -14.65 11.92
CA ALA A 95 15.67 -14.97 13.24
C ALA A 95 15.49 -13.76 14.15
N PHE A 96 14.62 -13.87 15.15
CA PHE A 96 14.50 -12.88 16.21
C PHE A 96 15.71 -12.97 17.13
N ASP A 97 16.43 -11.87 17.27
CA ASP A 97 17.62 -11.77 18.12
C ASP A 97 17.28 -11.37 19.55
N ARG A 98 16.11 -10.77 19.79
CA ARG A 98 15.67 -10.28 21.09
C ARG A 98 14.19 -10.58 21.33
N GLU A 99 13.89 -11.22 22.45
CA GLU A 99 12.54 -11.72 22.79
C GLU A 99 11.55 -10.59 23.12
N GLU A 100 12.03 -9.48 23.64
CA GLU A 100 11.21 -8.34 24.08
C GLU A 100 11.10 -7.23 23.01
N ASP A 101 11.79 -7.38 21.88
CA ASP A 101 11.83 -6.36 20.83
C ASP A 101 10.61 -6.49 19.90
N ILE A 102 10.21 -5.35 19.32
CA ILE A 102 9.11 -5.26 18.36
C ILE A 102 9.70 -5.20 16.96
N TYR A 103 9.27 -6.13 16.10
CA TYR A 103 9.71 -6.20 14.71
C TYR A 103 8.56 -5.84 13.77
N SER A 104 8.81 -4.92 12.84
CA SER A 104 7.85 -4.52 11.82
C SER A 104 8.16 -5.16 10.48
N PHE A 105 7.13 -5.72 9.83
CA PHE A 105 7.21 -6.32 8.50
C PHE A 105 6.30 -5.54 7.55
N THR A 106 6.79 -5.17 6.36
CA THR A 106 6.03 -4.30 5.45
C THR A 106 6.41 -4.48 3.99
N ALA A 107 5.46 -4.53 3.07
CA ALA A 107 5.77 -4.64 1.63
C ALA A 107 6.71 -3.53 1.12
N SER A 108 6.62 -2.33 1.70
CA SER A 108 7.47 -1.17 1.38
C SER A 108 7.59 -0.22 2.58
N ALA A 109 8.50 0.75 2.53
CA ALA A 109 8.60 1.75 3.60
C ALA A 109 7.25 2.50 3.75
N PRO A 110 6.54 2.38 4.88
CA PRO A 110 5.21 2.94 5.01
C PRO A 110 5.25 4.47 5.10
N TYR A 111 4.27 5.12 4.48
CA TYR A 111 4.06 6.56 4.57
C TYR A 111 2.64 6.85 5.02
N SER A 112 2.48 7.02 6.32
CA SER A 112 1.18 7.18 6.97
C SER A 112 0.61 8.59 6.73
N TYR A 113 -0.71 8.71 6.72
CA TYR A 113 -1.41 10.00 6.71
C TYR A 113 -1.03 10.85 7.93
N SER A 114 -0.88 10.26 9.12
CA SER A 114 -0.38 10.99 10.30
C SER A 114 1.01 11.59 10.07
N ARG A 115 1.90 10.85 9.38
CA ARG A 115 3.23 11.34 8.99
C ARG A 115 3.14 12.47 7.96
N LEU A 116 2.25 12.34 6.98
CA LEU A 116 1.99 13.40 6.01
C LEU A 116 1.53 14.69 6.69
N GLN A 117 0.56 14.62 7.59
CA GLN A 117 0.05 15.80 8.32
C GLN A 117 1.17 16.53 9.04
N LYS A 118 2.03 15.80 9.77
CA LYS A 118 3.21 16.38 10.43
C LYS A 118 4.16 17.04 9.43
N HIS A 119 4.39 16.41 8.28
CA HIS A 119 5.27 16.95 7.24
C HIS A 119 4.71 18.26 6.66
N LEU A 120 3.41 18.31 6.36
CA LEU A 120 2.75 19.51 5.85
C LEU A 120 2.83 20.66 6.86
N THR A 121 2.52 20.41 8.15
CA THR A 121 2.66 21.43 9.19
C THR A 121 4.09 21.98 9.33
N MET A 122 5.10 21.11 9.20
CA MET A 122 6.50 21.56 9.21
C MET A 122 6.88 22.34 7.95
N TRP A 123 6.33 21.95 6.81
CA TRP A 123 6.59 22.59 5.53
C TRP A 123 5.96 23.98 5.44
N GLU A 124 4.70 24.13 5.87
CA GLU A 124 3.99 25.42 5.95
C GLU A 124 4.76 26.43 6.80
N LYS A 125 5.22 26.02 8.00
CA LYS A 125 6.06 26.87 8.87
C LYS A 125 7.37 27.33 8.23
N ARG A 126 7.90 26.56 7.28
CA ARG A 126 9.14 26.87 6.57
C ARG A 126 8.90 27.67 5.30
N ALA A 127 7.73 27.54 4.67
CA ALA A 127 7.40 28.20 3.42
C ALA A 127 7.42 29.74 3.57
N ASP A 128 7.01 30.26 4.73
CA ASP A 128 7.02 31.70 5.03
C ASP A 128 8.44 32.31 5.12
N ALA A 129 9.48 31.50 5.27
CA ALA A 129 10.86 31.98 5.45
C ALA A 129 11.60 32.27 4.12
N PHE A 130 11.01 31.97 2.96
CA PHE A 130 11.63 32.24 1.67
C PHE A 130 11.15 33.57 1.10
N ALA A 131 11.85 34.66 1.44
CA ALA A 131 11.65 35.97 0.85
C ALA A 131 12.39 36.10 -0.50
N THR A 132 11.66 36.58 -1.50
CA THR A 132 12.01 36.84 -2.92
C THR A 132 12.32 35.61 -3.79
N ARG A 133 11.39 35.32 -4.72
CA ARG A 133 11.53 34.29 -5.75
C ARG A 133 10.94 34.83 -7.05
N GLU A 134 11.73 34.88 -8.11
CA GLU A 134 11.18 34.95 -9.47
C GLU A 134 10.57 33.58 -9.78
N SER A 135 9.26 33.54 -10.04
CA SER A 135 8.54 32.30 -10.32
C SER A 135 8.79 31.87 -11.77
N ILE A 136 9.54 30.78 -11.96
CA ILE A 136 9.81 30.20 -13.28
C ILE A 136 8.71 29.20 -13.69
N ALA A 137 8.09 28.55 -12.70
CA ALA A 137 6.98 27.62 -12.89
C ALA A 137 6.16 27.52 -11.59
N GLN A 138 4.87 27.23 -11.73
CA GLN A 138 3.99 26.93 -10.60
C GLN A 138 3.72 25.42 -10.57
N SER A 139 3.92 24.79 -9.42
CA SER A 139 3.62 23.36 -9.22
C SER A 139 2.53 23.21 -8.17
N THR A 140 1.52 22.41 -8.50
CA THR A 140 0.46 22.00 -7.58
C THR A 140 0.68 20.53 -7.26
N VAL A 141 0.84 20.20 -5.97
CA VAL A 141 1.16 18.84 -5.52
C VAL A 141 0.05 18.33 -4.62
N ILE A 142 -0.50 17.16 -4.95
CA ILE A 142 -1.42 16.40 -4.10
C ILE A 142 -0.62 15.25 -3.49
N PRO A 143 -0.16 15.36 -2.23
CA PRO A 143 0.80 14.41 -1.66
C PRO A 143 0.18 13.04 -1.35
N MET A 144 -1.14 12.95 -1.24
CA MET A 144 -1.86 11.71 -0.99
C MET A 144 -3.29 11.81 -1.52
N LEU A 145 -3.61 11.01 -2.54
CA LEU A 145 -4.93 10.99 -3.16
C LEU A 145 -5.92 10.07 -2.43
N ASN A 146 -5.42 9.00 -1.80
CA ASN A 146 -6.22 7.97 -1.14
C ASN A 146 -5.88 7.84 0.36
N PRO A 147 -6.19 8.84 1.20
CA PRO A 147 -5.91 8.78 2.64
C PRO A 147 -6.64 7.63 3.35
N ASP A 148 -7.87 7.32 2.92
CA ASP A 148 -8.66 6.25 3.52
C ASP A 148 -8.03 4.87 3.28
N GLY A 149 -7.63 4.59 2.03
CA GLY A 149 -6.93 3.35 1.70
C GLY A 149 -5.61 3.20 2.45
N VAL A 150 -4.84 4.29 2.60
CA VAL A 150 -3.60 4.30 3.39
C VAL A 150 -3.88 3.96 4.85
N PHE A 151 -4.89 4.61 5.46
CA PHE A 151 -5.23 4.37 6.85
C PHE A 151 -5.62 2.91 7.10
N LEU A 152 -6.42 2.33 6.19
CA LEU A 152 -6.92 0.95 6.25
C LEU A 152 -5.89 -0.12 5.87
N GLY A 153 -4.71 0.27 5.36
CA GLY A 153 -3.74 -0.68 4.83
C GLY A 153 -4.13 -1.33 3.50
N ASN A 154 -5.08 -0.72 2.77
CA ASN A 154 -5.45 -1.17 1.42
C ASN A 154 -4.28 -0.96 0.45
N GLN A 155 -4.16 -1.83 -0.54
CA GLN A 155 -3.11 -1.79 -1.56
C GLN A 155 -3.53 -1.03 -2.82
N ARG A 156 -4.79 -1.16 -3.26
CA ARG A 156 -5.24 -0.67 -4.57
C ARG A 156 -6.50 0.17 -4.53
N SER A 157 -7.41 -0.06 -3.58
CA SER A 157 -8.68 0.66 -3.53
C SER A 157 -8.84 1.63 -2.37
N ASP A 158 -9.78 2.55 -2.54
CA ASP A 158 -10.31 3.41 -1.47
C ASP A 158 -11.19 2.62 -0.49
N LEU A 159 -11.83 3.33 0.45
CA LEU A 159 -12.74 2.76 1.45
C LEU A 159 -13.92 1.99 0.83
N LEU A 160 -14.41 2.42 -0.34
CA LEU A 160 -15.55 1.82 -1.02
C LEU A 160 -15.14 0.69 -1.97
N GLY A 161 -13.85 0.34 -2.01
CA GLY A 161 -13.33 -0.72 -2.87
C GLY A 161 -13.10 -0.27 -4.32
N ALA A 162 -13.18 1.03 -4.61
CA ALA A 162 -12.98 1.57 -5.95
C ALA A 162 -11.49 1.76 -6.25
N ASP A 163 -11.10 1.46 -7.49
CA ASP A 163 -9.77 1.77 -8.01
C ASP A 163 -9.80 3.21 -8.54
N LEU A 164 -9.27 4.16 -7.77
CA LEU A 164 -9.31 5.59 -8.13
C LEU A 164 -8.73 5.87 -9.52
N ASN A 165 -7.68 5.14 -9.93
CA ASN A 165 -7.07 5.32 -11.25
C ASN A 165 -7.86 4.64 -12.39
N ARG A 166 -9.06 4.14 -12.12
CA ARG A 166 -10.05 3.64 -13.09
C ARG A 166 -11.40 4.38 -12.97
N SER A 167 -11.49 5.35 -12.06
CA SER A 167 -12.72 6.06 -11.75
C SER A 167 -12.74 7.52 -12.20
N TRP A 168 -11.74 7.98 -12.96
CA TRP A 168 -11.65 9.39 -13.39
C TRP A 168 -12.86 9.84 -14.23
N ASP A 169 -13.33 9.00 -15.17
CA ASP A 169 -14.45 9.32 -16.09
C ASP A 169 -15.83 9.29 -15.42
N ASN A 170 -15.98 8.53 -14.35
CA ASN A 170 -17.25 8.28 -13.67
C ASN A 170 -17.19 8.62 -12.18
N ALA A 171 -16.29 9.55 -11.82
CA ALA A 171 -16.16 10.06 -10.47
C ALA A 171 -17.49 10.70 -10.01
N THR A 172 -17.85 10.49 -8.75
CA THR A 172 -19.04 11.11 -8.16
C THR A 172 -18.67 11.78 -6.85
N LYS A 173 -19.42 12.80 -6.45
CA LYS A 173 -19.19 13.52 -5.18
C LYS A 173 -19.27 12.62 -3.96
N LEU A 174 -20.09 11.56 -4.03
CA LEU A 174 -20.30 10.63 -2.94
C LEU A 174 -19.20 9.56 -2.88
N ALA A 175 -18.89 8.93 -4.01
CA ALA A 175 -17.98 7.79 -4.03
C ALA A 175 -16.51 8.18 -4.18
N HIS A 176 -16.22 9.28 -4.88
CA HIS A 176 -14.86 9.68 -5.24
C HIS A 176 -14.60 11.17 -4.97
N PRO A 177 -14.84 11.69 -3.74
CA PRO A 177 -14.71 13.11 -3.44
C PRO A 177 -13.31 13.65 -3.73
N GLY A 178 -12.26 12.85 -3.51
CA GLY A 178 -10.88 13.20 -3.88
C GLY A 178 -10.71 13.47 -5.37
N LEU A 179 -11.22 12.58 -6.24
CA LEU A 179 -11.15 12.78 -7.70
C LEU A 179 -11.95 14.00 -8.15
N ILE A 180 -13.13 14.24 -7.57
CA ILE A 180 -13.93 15.43 -7.86
C ILE A 180 -13.16 16.71 -7.48
N ALA A 181 -12.50 16.73 -6.32
CA ALA A 181 -11.71 17.88 -5.90
C ALA A 181 -10.52 18.13 -6.84
N VAL A 182 -9.84 17.07 -7.29
CA VAL A 182 -8.74 17.19 -8.26
C VAL A 182 -9.23 17.69 -9.62
N ASN A 183 -10.32 17.14 -10.15
CA ASN A 183 -10.89 17.60 -11.41
C ASN A 183 -11.30 19.08 -11.33
N GLY A 184 -11.97 19.49 -10.26
CA GLY A 184 -12.33 20.90 -10.05
C GLY A 184 -11.11 21.82 -9.88
N LEU A 185 -10.00 21.32 -9.32
CA LEU A 185 -8.74 22.05 -9.24
C LEU A 185 -8.10 22.23 -10.63
N ILE A 186 -8.07 21.16 -11.44
CA ILE A 186 -7.57 21.21 -12.82
C ILE A 186 -8.41 22.16 -13.67
N GLU A 187 -9.73 22.11 -13.56
CA GLU A 187 -10.65 23.02 -14.24
C GLU A 187 -10.31 24.47 -13.88
N LYS A 188 -10.26 24.81 -12.58
CA LYS A 188 -9.91 26.18 -12.14
C LYS A 188 -8.54 26.64 -12.66
N LEU A 189 -7.53 25.77 -12.62
CA LEU A 189 -6.19 26.11 -13.11
C LEU A 189 -6.18 26.36 -14.63
N THR A 190 -7.05 25.69 -15.38
CA THR A 190 -7.09 25.77 -16.85
C THR A 190 -8.04 26.85 -17.38
N THR A 191 -9.14 27.16 -16.70
CA THR A 191 -10.13 28.16 -17.14
C THR A 191 -10.02 29.50 -16.43
N GLU A 192 -9.67 29.53 -15.15
CA GLU A 192 -9.63 30.77 -14.33
C GLU A 192 -8.21 31.29 -14.10
N GLY A 193 -7.19 30.48 -14.42
CA GLY A 193 -5.79 30.88 -14.34
C GLY A 193 -5.50 32.07 -15.24
N LYS A 194 -5.06 33.19 -14.67
CA LYS A 194 -4.66 34.45 -15.35
C LYS A 194 -3.48 34.25 -16.33
N GLY A 195 -3.66 33.48 -17.41
CA GLY A 195 -2.62 33.11 -18.36
C GLY A 195 -1.72 31.94 -17.94
N ILE A 196 -2.09 31.18 -16.90
CA ILE A 196 -1.34 29.98 -16.50
C ILE A 196 -1.79 28.82 -17.40
N LYS A 197 -0.91 28.37 -18.28
CA LYS A 197 -1.12 27.17 -19.08
C LYS A 197 -0.75 25.95 -18.24
N LEU A 198 -1.63 24.96 -18.16
CA LEU A 198 -1.27 23.66 -17.61
C LEU A 198 -0.37 22.93 -18.61
N ASP A 199 0.91 22.79 -18.28
CA ASP A 199 1.88 22.17 -19.18
C ASP A 199 1.78 20.63 -19.17
N PHE A 200 1.80 20.02 -17.97
CA PHE A 200 1.71 18.58 -17.82
C PHE A 200 1.14 18.15 -16.47
N ILE A 201 0.71 16.90 -16.39
CA ILE A 201 0.32 16.21 -15.16
C ILE A 201 1.24 15.00 -14.95
N ILE A 202 1.69 14.80 -13.71
CA ILE A 202 2.46 13.63 -13.29
C ILE A 202 1.65 12.84 -12.26
N ASP A 203 1.38 11.58 -12.57
CA ASP A 203 0.76 10.61 -11.67
C ASP A 203 1.84 9.64 -11.17
N ILE A 204 2.08 9.60 -9.85
CA ILE A 204 3.19 8.83 -9.26
C ILE A 204 2.66 7.52 -8.68
N HIS A 205 3.18 6.39 -9.17
CA HIS A 205 2.78 5.05 -8.74
C HIS A 205 3.99 4.16 -8.44
N ALA A 206 3.73 3.10 -7.70
CA ALA A 206 4.63 1.96 -7.59
C ALA A 206 4.25 0.90 -8.62
N ASP A 207 5.23 0.33 -9.32
CA ASP A 207 5.02 -0.86 -10.17
C ASP A 207 5.69 -2.06 -9.52
N ILE A 208 4.88 -3.04 -9.16
CA ILE A 208 5.39 -4.28 -8.59
C ILE A 208 6.06 -5.13 -9.67
N SER A 209 5.55 -5.16 -10.91
CA SER A 209 5.98 -6.05 -12.01
C SER A 209 7.36 -5.74 -12.59
N HIS A 210 7.69 -4.47 -12.68
CA HIS A 210 8.90 -3.96 -13.33
C HIS A 210 9.97 -3.57 -12.29
N GLU A 211 11.24 -3.47 -12.70
CA GLU A 211 12.36 -3.09 -11.82
C GLU A 211 12.89 -1.77 -12.36
N GLY A 212 13.39 -0.91 -11.48
CA GLY A 212 13.84 0.43 -11.83
C GLY A 212 12.71 1.46 -11.82
N VAL A 213 13.04 2.64 -12.36
CA VAL A 213 12.14 3.79 -12.47
C VAL A 213 11.90 4.07 -13.94
N PHE A 214 10.64 4.25 -14.33
CA PHE A 214 10.25 4.45 -15.71
C PHE A 214 9.01 5.34 -15.81
N VAL A 215 8.82 5.97 -16.97
CA VAL A 215 7.68 6.85 -17.23
C VAL A 215 6.81 6.22 -18.30
N ARG A 216 5.50 6.16 -18.07
CA ARG A 216 4.49 5.87 -19.10
C ARG A 216 3.81 7.18 -19.46
N GLY A 217 4.11 7.72 -20.63
CA GLY A 217 3.37 8.85 -21.20
C GLY A 217 2.18 8.40 -22.02
N ASN A 218 1.32 9.34 -22.38
CA ASN A 218 0.31 9.13 -23.42
C ASN A 218 1.00 8.81 -24.77
N SER A 219 0.57 7.76 -25.47
CA SER A 219 0.92 7.58 -26.88
C SER A 219 0.15 8.59 -27.73
N TYR A 220 0.84 9.32 -28.60
CA TYR A 220 0.20 10.26 -29.54
C TYR A 220 -0.50 9.54 -30.70
N ASP A 221 -0.29 8.23 -30.85
CA ASP A 221 -0.94 7.40 -31.85
C ASP A 221 -1.96 6.46 -31.20
N ASP A 222 -3.06 6.21 -31.92
CA ASP A 222 -4.33 5.54 -31.58
C ASP A 222 -4.27 4.10 -30.99
N VAL A 223 -3.26 3.78 -30.17
CA VAL A 223 -3.11 2.49 -29.50
C VAL A 223 -2.91 2.70 -28.01
N GLY A 224 -4.06 2.85 -27.33
CA GLY A 224 -4.29 2.70 -25.88
C GLY A 224 -3.11 2.76 -24.93
N SER A 225 -2.97 3.86 -24.20
CA SER A 225 -3.21 3.94 -22.75
C SER A 225 -3.05 5.39 -22.27
N ALA A 226 -3.91 5.80 -21.34
CA ALA A 226 -3.93 7.08 -20.61
C ALA A 226 -4.46 8.36 -21.30
N ARG A 227 -4.78 8.37 -22.60
CA ARG A 227 -5.47 9.54 -23.23
C ARG A 227 -6.97 9.69 -22.92
N ARG A 228 -7.59 8.73 -22.22
CA ARG A 228 -9.04 8.73 -21.97
C ARG A 228 -9.31 9.14 -20.52
N ALA A 229 -9.44 10.44 -20.25
CA ALA A 229 -10.32 10.99 -19.20
C ALA A 229 -10.09 12.48 -18.87
N LEU A 230 -8.95 13.09 -19.21
CA LEU A 230 -8.73 14.51 -18.87
C LEU A 230 -9.30 15.40 -19.99
N PRO A 231 -10.19 16.36 -19.70
CA PRO A 231 -10.96 17.12 -20.70
C PRO A 231 -10.15 18.14 -21.53
N VAL A 232 -8.82 18.00 -21.67
CA VAL A 232 -8.00 19.02 -22.33
C VAL A 232 -7.05 18.38 -23.34
N GLY A 233 -7.37 18.52 -24.63
CA GLY A 233 -6.61 17.97 -25.76
C GLY A 233 -5.21 18.58 -26.01
N ALA A 234 -4.63 19.28 -25.04
CA ALA A 234 -3.34 19.96 -25.16
C ALA A 234 -2.42 19.79 -23.93
N VAL A 235 -2.76 18.89 -23.00
CA VAL A 235 -1.99 18.65 -21.76
C VAL A 235 -1.33 17.28 -21.85
N ASP A 236 -0.01 17.24 -21.66
CA ASP A 236 0.70 15.97 -21.56
C ASP A 236 0.46 15.34 -20.18
N ALA A 237 0.09 14.06 -20.15
CA ALA A 237 -0.05 13.30 -18.91
C ALA A 237 0.97 12.16 -18.88
N TYR A 238 1.66 12.06 -17.76
CA TYR A 238 2.70 11.06 -17.52
C TYR A 238 2.41 10.32 -16.23
N THR A 239 2.53 9.00 -16.26
CA THR A 239 2.60 8.17 -15.07
C THR A 239 4.06 7.83 -14.78
N LEU A 240 4.61 8.33 -13.69
CA LEU A 240 5.91 7.92 -13.19
C LEU A 240 5.74 6.67 -12.34
N LEU A 241 6.41 5.59 -12.74
CA LEU A 241 6.39 4.30 -12.04
C LEU A 241 7.77 4.02 -11.46
N ALA A 242 7.83 3.77 -10.15
CA ALA A 242 9.04 3.36 -9.47
C ALA A 242 8.84 1.99 -8.81
N SER A 243 9.78 1.07 -9.05
CA SER A 243 9.83 -0.19 -8.33
C SER A 243 10.66 -0.05 -7.06
N LEU A 244 10.11 -0.52 -5.94
CA LEU A 244 10.80 -0.60 -4.65
C LEU A 244 11.48 -1.96 -4.41
N GLY A 245 11.66 -2.78 -5.47
CA GLY A 245 12.28 -4.10 -5.38
C GLY A 245 13.70 -4.07 -4.79
N GLY A 246 13.82 -4.52 -3.54
CA GLY A 246 15.09 -4.60 -2.80
C GLY A 246 16.04 -5.70 -3.31
N ARG A 247 17.33 -5.53 -3.01
CA ARG A 247 18.39 -6.51 -3.26
C ARG A 247 18.18 -7.82 -2.47
N ARG A 248 18.57 -8.93 -3.10
CA ARG A 248 18.61 -10.31 -2.58
C ARG A 248 19.32 -10.40 -1.22
N LEU A 249 18.61 -10.82 -0.16
CA LEU A 249 19.21 -11.18 1.12
C LEU A 249 19.30 -12.72 1.23
N THR A 250 20.48 -13.25 1.51
CA THR A 250 20.74 -14.68 1.74
C THR A 250 20.54 -15.01 3.22
N ALA A 251 19.43 -15.67 3.58
CA ALA A 251 19.14 -16.05 4.96
C ALA A 251 19.83 -17.35 5.40
N ARG A 252 20.25 -17.43 6.68
CA ARG A 252 20.71 -18.65 7.38
C ARG A 252 19.98 -18.72 8.73
N GLY A 253 19.06 -19.67 8.95
CA GLY A 253 18.36 -19.87 10.25
C GLY A 253 16.96 -20.51 10.13
N PRO A 254 16.32 -20.93 11.25
CA PRO A 254 15.01 -21.60 11.29
C PRO A 254 13.82 -20.68 10.91
N TYR A 255 12.68 -21.28 10.54
CA TYR A 255 11.74 -20.77 9.53
C TYR A 255 10.36 -20.38 10.08
N ILE A 256 9.85 -19.21 9.69
CA ILE A 256 8.43 -18.84 9.80
C ILE A 256 7.81 -18.82 8.40
N HIS A 257 6.59 -19.33 8.26
CA HIS A 257 5.85 -19.31 7.02
C HIS A 257 4.92 -18.06 7.01
N TYR A 258 4.68 -17.45 5.86
CA TYR A 258 3.94 -16.18 5.79
C TYR A 258 3.25 -16.07 4.45
N THR A 259 1.95 -15.78 4.41
CA THR A 259 1.25 -15.55 3.14
C THR A 259 1.13 -14.05 2.81
N GLU A 260 1.77 -13.67 1.69
CA GLU A 260 1.70 -12.42 0.90
C GLU A 260 2.32 -11.12 1.46
N ASP A 261 3.39 -10.64 0.78
CA ASP A 261 3.87 -9.23 0.75
C ASP A 261 4.45 -8.58 2.02
N ALA A 262 5.65 -9.02 2.43
CA ALA A 262 6.53 -8.23 3.27
C ALA A 262 7.95 -8.13 2.69
N CYS A 263 8.42 -6.91 2.44
CA CYS A 263 9.84 -6.59 2.54
C CYS A 263 10.19 -6.46 4.04
N ILE A 264 11.31 -7.02 4.46
CA ILE A 264 11.79 -6.76 5.82
C ILE A 264 12.57 -5.45 5.77
N LEU A 265 11.93 -4.36 6.17
CA LEU A 265 12.65 -3.20 6.69
C LEU A 265 12.70 -3.35 8.21
N SER A 266 13.76 -3.98 8.71
CA SER A 266 14.07 -3.95 10.13
C SER A 266 14.44 -2.50 10.48
N THR A 267 13.50 -1.79 11.10
CA THR A 267 13.82 -0.56 11.83
C THR A 267 14.03 -0.97 13.29
N LYS A 268 15.26 -0.82 13.77
CA LYS A 268 15.53 -0.81 15.21
C LYS A 268 14.76 0.32 15.90
#